data_AF-A0A9D1AS31-F1
#
_entry.id   AF-A0A9D1AS31-F1
#
_cell.length_a   1.000
_cell.length_b   1.000
_cell.length_c   1.000
_cell.angle_alpha   90.00
_cell.angle_beta   90.00
_cell.angle_gamma   90.00
#
_symmetry.space_group_name_H-M   'P 1'
#
loop_
_entity.id
_entity.type
_entity.pdbx_description
1 polymer ?
#
loop_
_entity_poly.entity_id
_entity_poly.type
_entity_poly.pdbx_seq_one_letter_code
_entity_poly.pdbx_strand_id
1 'polypeptide(L)'
;MAAPEGEPGPPIAPDLAACAHFEPPPDCAGCGACCREAFDSVPVEGDDHATLLHQAELVVTHDDGWRDLRRVPSPTGTGTRCVALAGDGTSTPFCCRIYPDRPSACSELEVGSSACLFARRRVGLSPSPHS
;
A
#
# COMPACT_ATOMS: atom_id res chain seq x y z
N MET A 1 28.66 10.81 31.38
CA MET A 1 28.87 9.64 32.26
C MET A 1 28.73 8.42 31.37
N ALA A 2 29.86 7.79 31.01
CA ALA A 2 29.87 6.58 30.20
C ALA A 2 29.34 5.42 31.05
N ALA A 3 28.46 4.59 30.50
CA ALA A 3 28.00 3.38 31.18
C ALA A 3 29.22 2.45 31.45
N PRO A 4 29.28 1.79 32.63
CA PRO A 4 30.36 0.85 32.92
C PRO A 4 30.34 -0.32 31.93
N GLU A 5 31.48 -0.62 31.33
CA GLU A 5 31.65 -1.76 30.42
C GLU A 5 31.35 -3.06 31.18
N GLY A 6 30.34 -3.83 30.73
CA GLY A 6 30.08 -5.20 31.19
C GLY A 6 28.77 -5.45 31.93
N GLU A 7 27.97 -4.42 32.22
CA GLU A 7 26.62 -4.64 32.76
C GLU A 7 25.61 -4.94 31.62
N PRO A 8 24.80 -6.01 31.73
CA PRO A 8 23.75 -6.28 30.75
C PRO A 8 22.75 -5.12 30.77
N GLY A 9 22.45 -4.59 29.58
CA GLY A 9 21.45 -3.54 29.43
C GLY A 9 20.07 -3.98 29.93
N PRO A 10 19.16 -3.03 30.19
CA PRO A 10 17.79 -3.36 30.61
C PRO A 10 17.12 -4.28 29.58
N PRO A 11 16.28 -5.22 30.01
CA PRO A 11 15.61 -6.15 29.12
C PRO A 11 14.73 -5.41 28.12
N ILE A 12 14.92 -5.68 26.83
CA ILE A 12 14.07 -5.15 25.76
C ILE A 12 12.91 -6.10 25.56
N ALA A 13 11.69 -5.60 25.74
CA ALA A 13 10.49 -6.37 25.43
C ALA A 13 10.40 -6.58 23.90
N PRO A 14 9.95 -7.75 23.42
CA PRO A 14 9.91 -8.06 21.99
C PRO A 14 8.94 -7.18 21.19
N ASP A 15 7.99 -6.53 21.87
CA ASP A 15 7.02 -5.57 21.33
C ASP A 15 7.46 -4.11 21.50
N LEU A 16 8.65 -3.86 22.08
CA LEU A 16 9.16 -2.50 22.23
C LEU A 16 9.52 -1.92 20.86
N ALA A 17 8.95 -0.75 20.56
CA ALA A 17 9.33 0.01 19.38
C ALA A 17 10.82 0.37 19.42
N ALA A 18 11.54 0.05 18.34
CA ALA A 18 12.99 0.26 18.29
C ALA A 18 13.39 1.75 18.31
N CYS A 19 12.59 2.62 17.69
CA CYS A 19 12.77 4.08 17.68
C CYS A 19 11.46 4.82 17.38
N ALA A 20 11.48 6.16 17.41
CA ALA A 20 10.32 7.01 17.13
C ALA A 20 9.72 6.82 15.72
N HIS A 21 10.50 6.26 14.78
CA HIS A 21 10.07 5.98 13.40
C HIS A 21 9.81 4.49 13.16
N PHE A 22 9.87 3.66 14.20
CA PHE A 22 9.55 2.24 14.07
C PHE A 22 8.08 2.07 13.70
N GLU A 23 7.82 1.34 12.61
CA GLU A 23 6.49 0.91 12.22
C GLU A 23 6.37 -0.61 12.36
N PRO A 24 5.37 -1.13 13.08
CA PRO A 24 5.09 -2.56 13.08
C PRO A 24 4.66 -3.01 11.67
N PRO A 25 4.77 -4.31 11.35
CA PRO A 25 4.31 -4.86 10.08
C PRO A 25 2.89 -4.38 9.74
N PRO A 26 2.68 -3.73 8.58
CA PRO A 26 1.37 -3.19 8.23
C PRO A 26 0.30 -4.28 8.05
N ASP A 27 -0.87 -4.06 8.63
CA ASP A 27 -2.09 -4.83 8.31
C ASP A 27 -2.75 -4.26 7.04
N CYS A 28 -2.66 -4.99 5.94
CA CYS A 28 -3.25 -4.59 4.67
C CYS A 28 -4.79 -4.56 4.70
N ALA A 29 -5.43 -5.45 5.47
CA ALA A 29 -6.88 -5.52 5.57
C ALA A 29 -7.46 -4.29 6.30
N GLY A 30 -6.71 -3.75 7.26
CA GLY A 30 -7.04 -2.50 7.93
C GLY A 30 -6.62 -1.23 7.15
N CYS A 31 -5.46 -1.22 6.49
CA CYS A 31 -4.93 0.03 5.91
C CYS A 31 -5.38 0.31 4.46
N GLY A 32 -5.39 -0.71 3.59
CA GLY A 32 -5.68 -0.57 2.15
C GLY A 32 -4.84 0.49 1.41
N ALA A 33 -3.73 0.97 1.99
CA ALA A 33 -3.14 2.26 1.64
C ALA A 33 -2.74 2.37 0.15
N CYS A 34 -2.09 1.35 -0.41
CA CYS A 34 -1.67 1.34 -1.81
C CYS A 34 -2.84 1.29 -2.81
N CYS A 35 -3.98 0.70 -2.42
CA CYS A 35 -5.16 0.59 -3.27
C CYS A 35 -6.08 1.83 -3.17
N ARG A 36 -5.91 2.64 -2.12
CA ARG A 36 -6.67 3.88 -1.86
C ARG A 36 -6.05 5.08 -2.59
N GLU A 37 -5.92 6.23 -1.95
CA GLU A 37 -5.52 7.50 -2.57
C GLU A 37 -4.00 7.68 -2.73
N ALA A 38 -3.20 6.66 -2.39
CA ALA A 38 -1.74 6.76 -2.38
C ALA A 38 -1.08 6.90 -3.77
N PHE A 39 -1.67 6.31 -4.79
CA PHE A 39 -1.11 6.32 -6.14
C PHE A 39 -2.19 6.71 -7.12
N ASP A 40 -1.88 7.52 -8.13
CA ASP A 40 -2.85 7.98 -9.12
C ASP A 40 -2.82 7.15 -10.42
N SER A 41 -1.75 6.38 -10.62
CA SER A 41 -1.52 5.50 -11.77
C SER A 41 -0.88 4.20 -11.28
N VAL A 42 -1.26 3.10 -11.92
CA VAL A 42 -0.68 1.78 -11.71
C VAL A 42 -0.57 1.14 -13.09
N PRO A 43 0.65 1.09 -13.66
CA PRO A 43 0.85 0.61 -15.02
C PRO A 43 0.42 -0.85 -15.18
N VAL A 44 -0.14 -1.15 -16.35
CA VAL A 44 -0.49 -2.50 -16.79
C VAL A 44 0.28 -2.79 -18.08
N GLU A 45 1.36 -3.56 -17.96
CA GLU A 45 2.32 -3.79 -19.04
C GLU A 45 2.29 -5.24 -19.53
N GLY A 46 2.73 -5.49 -20.77
CA GLY A 46 3.01 -6.84 -21.30
C GLY A 46 2.00 -7.93 -20.89
N ASP A 47 2.50 -8.89 -20.10
CA ASP A 47 1.77 -10.05 -19.60
C ASP A 47 0.63 -9.70 -18.62
N ASP A 48 0.73 -8.58 -17.87
CA ASP A 48 -0.34 -8.12 -16.99
C ASP A 48 -1.59 -7.76 -17.80
N HIS A 49 -1.39 -7.11 -18.95
CA HIS A 49 -2.50 -6.78 -19.84
C HIS A 49 -3.15 -8.05 -20.38
N ALA A 50 -2.36 -9.02 -20.83
CA ALA A 50 -2.87 -10.30 -21.33
C ALA A 50 -3.71 -11.02 -20.26
N THR A 51 -3.23 -11.01 -19.01
CA THR A 51 -3.94 -11.57 -17.85
C THR A 51 -5.26 -10.86 -17.62
N LEU A 52 -5.30 -9.53 -17.71
CA LEU A 52 -6.49 -8.73 -17.44
C LEU A 52 -7.42 -8.54 -18.64
N LEU A 53 -7.12 -9.10 -19.82
CA LEU A 53 -7.94 -8.96 -21.04
C LEU A 53 -9.41 -9.36 -20.82
N HIS A 54 -9.64 -10.37 -19.98
CA HIS A 54 -10.98 -10.87 -19.68
C HIS A 54 -11.77 -9.97 -18.71
N GLN A 55 -11.15 -8.90 -18.20
CA GLN A 55 -11.70 -7.93 -17.25
C GLN A 55 -11.43 -6.50 -17.74
N ALA A 56 -11.86 -6.21 -18.98
CA ALA A 56 -11.58 -4.94 -19.65
C ALA A 56 -12.06 -3.70 -18.86
N GLU A 57 -13.03 -3.85 -17.95
CA GLU A 57 -13.46 -2.77 -17.05
C GLU A 57 -12.37 -2.36 -16.03
N LEU A 58 -11.37 -3.19 -15.79
CA LEU A 58 -10.30 -2.93 -14.84
C LEU A 58 -9.15 -2.13 -15.43
N VAL A 59 -9.08 -1.98 -16.75
CA VAL A 59 -7.99 -1.28 -17.44
C VAL A 59 -8.53 -0.03 -18.16
N VAL A 60 -7.72 1.01 -18.18
CA VAL A 60 -7.91 2.20 -19.02
C VAL A 60 -6.72 2.29 -19.96
N THR A 61 -6.99 2.40 -21.26
CA THR A 61 -5.98 2.69 -22.28
C THR A 61 -6.08 4.16 -22.66
N HIS A 62 -4.96 4.86 -22.60
CA HIS A 62 -4.82 6.26 -22.96
C HIS A 62 -4.49 6.40 -24.46
N ASP A 63 -4.64 7.62 -25.00
CA ASP A 63 -4.50 7.89 -26.44
C ASP A 63 -3.08 7.60 -26.98
N ASP A 64 -2.06 7.63 -26.10
CA ASP A 64 -0.66 7.31 -26.39
C ASP A 64 -0.35 5.80 -26.29
N GLY A 65 -1.35 4.97 -25.99
CA GLY A 65 -1.21 3.53 -25.79
C GLY A 65 -0.76 3.13 -24.39
N TRP A 66 -0.54 4.09 -23.48
CA TRP A 66 -0.32 3.81 -22.06
C TRP A 66 -1.54 3.13 -21.44
N ARG A 67 -1.31 2.20 -20.52
CA ARG A 67 -2.38 1.44 -19.86
C ARG A 67 -2.20 1.46 -18.36
N ASP A 68 -3.29 1.80 -17.67
CA ASP A 68 -3.36 1.85 -16.22
C ASP A 68 -4.51 0.99 -15.69
N LEU A 69 -4.38 0.50 -14.45
CA LEU A 69 -5.55 0.05 -13.72
C LEU A 69 -6.52 1.22 -13.53
N ARG A 70 -7.78 0.99 -13.87
CA ARG A 70 -8.85 1.95 -13.70
C ARG A 70 -8.96 2.36 -12.23
N ARG A 71 -9.10 3.67 -12.04
CA ARG A 71 -9.37 4.27 -10.73
C ARG A 71 -10.74 4.93 -10.73
N VAL A 72 -11.42 4.86 -9.59
CA VAL A 72 -12.75 5.43 -9.35
C VAL A 72 -12.67 6.47 -8.24
N PRO A 73 -13.59 7.46 -8.18
CA PRO A 73 -13.61 8.43 -7.09
C PRO A 73 -13.62 7.73 -5.72
N SER A 74 -12.83 8.25 -4.78
CA SER A 74 -12.81 7.70 -3.43
C SER A 74 -14.08 8.08 -2.66
N PRO A 75 -14.66 7.18 -1.84
CA PRO A 75 -15.78 7.53 -0.95
C PRO A 75 -15.42 8.55 0.12
N THR A 76 -14.13 8.81 0.36
CA THR A 76 -13.67 9.91 1.23
C THR A 76 -13.89 11.28 0.61
N GLY A 77 -14.28 11.36 -0.67
CA GLY A 77 -14.43 12.60 -1.42
C GLY A 77 -13.10 13.24 -1.84
N THR A 78 -11.97 12.59 -1.57
CA THR A 78 -10.63 13.09 -1.90
C THR A 78 -9.89 12.07 -2.75
N GLY A 79 -9.45 12.49 -3.95
CA GLY A 79 -8.69 11.65 -4.86
C GLY A 79 -9.48 10.46 -5.45
N THR A 80 -8.74 9.43 -5.86
CA THR A 80 -9.29 8.21 -6.46
C THR A 80 -8.78 6.98 -5.73
N ARG A 81 -9.43 5.83 -5.93
CA ARG A 81 -9.00 4.52 -5.47
C ARG A 81 -9.07 3.49 -6.60
N CYS A 82 -8.34 2.40 -6.47
CA CYS A 82 -8.37 1.30 -7.43
C CYS A 82 -9.80 0.73 -7.56
N VAL A 83 -10.24 0.46 -8.80
CA VAL A 83 -11.56 -0.14 -9.06
C VAL A 83 -11.69 -1.56 -8.48
N ALA A 84 -10.56 -2.28 -8.34
CA ALA A 84 -10.54 -3.63 -7.79
C ALA A 84 -10.62 -3.67 -6.25
N LEU A 85 -10.52 -2.52 -5.57
CA LEU A 85 -10.60 -2.45 -4.13
C LEU A 85 -12.05 -2.68 -3.65
N ALA A 86 -12.24 -3.73 -2.87
CA ALA A 86 -13.44 -3.98 -2.09
C ALA A 86 -13.21 -3.60 -0.62
N GLY A 87 -14.32 -3.35 0.09
CA GLY A 87 -14.31 -2.96 1.49
C GLY A 87 -14.06 -1.48 1.73
N ASP A 88 -14.23 -1.08 2.99
CA ASP A 88 -14.08 0.30 3.47
C ASP A 88 -13.09 0.43 4.65
N GLY A 89 -12.53 -0.68 5.13
CA GLY A 89 -11.59 -0.75 6.26
C GLY A 89 -12.23 -0.50 7.63
N THR A 90 -13.55 -0.27 7.70
CA THR A 90 -14.28 0.02 8.94
C THR A 90 -15.30 -1.07 9.24
N SER A 91 -16.30 -1.22 8.37
CA SER A 91 -17.35 -2.24 8.47
C SER A 91 -16.92 -3.51 7.75
N THR A 92 -16.11 -3.37 6.71
CA THR A 92 -15.61 -4.48 5.89
C THR A 92 -14.12 -4.28 5.61
N PRO A 93 -13.27 -5.31 5.84
CA PRO A 93 -11.84 -5.20 5.61
C PRO A 93 -11.54 -4.90 4.14
N PHE A 94 -10.48 -4.15 3.89
CA PHE A 94 -10.00 -3.92 2.54
C PHE A 94 -9.53 -5.22 1.91
N CYS A 95 -9.96 -5.48 0.67
CA CYS A 95 -9.57 -6.66 -0.09
C CYS A 95 -9.45 -6.34 -1.59
N CYS A 96 -8.38 -6.82 -2.22
CA CYS A 96 -8.23 -6.71 -3.67
C CYS A 96 -8.99 -7.86 -4.36
N ARG A 97 -9.96 -7.53 -5.21
CA ARG A 97 -10.76 -8.53 -5.93
C ARG A 97 -9.99 -9.33 -6.99
N ILE A 98 -8.85 -8.80 -7.43
CA ILE A 98 -7.96 -9.43 -8.42
C ILE A 98 -6.62 -9.85 -7.81
N TYR A 99 -6.58 -10.16 -6.51
CA TYR A 99 -5.33 -10.51 -5.81
C TYR A 99 -4.45 -11.56 -6.54
N PRO A 100 -4.98 -12.64 -7.15
CA PRO A 100 -4.15 -13.57 -7.92
C PRO A 100 -3.66 -13.01 -9.26
N ASP A 101 -4.41 -12.09 -9.87
CA ASP A 101 -4.18 -11.53 -11.20
C ASP A 101 -3.61 -10.10 -11.13
N ARG A 102 -2.93 -9.77 -10.03
CA ARG A 102 -2.39 -8.42 -9.81
C ARG A 102 -1.33 -8.10 -10.86
N PRO A 103 -1.33 -6.89 -11.44
CA PRO A 103 -0.21 -6.41 -12.23
C PRO A 103 1.09 -6.43 -11.44
N SER A 104 2.21 -6.48 -12.15
CA SER A 104 3.56 -6.53 -11.59
C SER A 104 3.79 -5.40 -10.58
N ALA A 105 3.39 -4.17 -10.93
CA ALA A 105 3.45 -3.00 -10.06
C ALA A 105 2.74 -3.17 -8.69
N CYS A 106 1.73 -4.05 -8.61
CA CYS A 106 1.01 -4.36 -7.38
C CYS A 106 1.52 -5.63 -6.68
N SER A 107 1.95 -6.65 -7.41
CA SER A 107 2.45 -7.91 -6.83
C SER A 107 3.87 -7.78 -6.26
N GLU A 108 4.69 -6.91 -6.85
CA GLU A 108 6.07 -6.66 -6.41
C GLU A 108 6.16 -5.74 -5.19
N LEU A 109 5.04 -5.13 -4.78
CA LEU A 109 4.99 -4.25 -3.61
C LEU A 109 5.09 -5.08 -2.32
N GLU A 110 6.29 -5.12 -1.75
CA GLU A 110 6.53 -5.80 -0.47
C GLU A 110 5.94 -5.04 0.72
N VAL A 111 5.33 -5.77 1.65
CA VAL A 111 4.74 -5.22 2.88
C VAL A 111 5.83 -4.63 3.77
N GLY A 112 5.68 -3.37 4.19
CA GLY A 112 6.69 -2.67 5.00
C GLY A 112 7.86 -2.07 4.20
N SER A 113 7.90 -2.28 2.88
CA SER A 113 8.87 -1.62 2.01
C SER A 113 8.70 -0.09 1.99
N SER A 114 9.70 0.63 1.47
CA SER A 114 9.66 2.09 1.34
C SER A 114 8.42 2.59 0.59
N ALA A 115 8.00 1.88 -0.46
CA ALA A 115 6.79 2.19 -1.25
C ALA A 115 5.50 1.92 -0.45
N CYS A 116 5.46 0.83 0.34
CA CYS A 116 4.34 0.57 1.25
C CYS A 116 4.20 1.67 2.30
N LEU A 117 5.29 2.06 2.94
CA LEU A 117 5.30 3.14 3.94
C LEU A 117 4.99 4.50 3.32
N PHE A 118 5.46 4.76 2.09
CA PHE A 118 5.08 5.96 1.34
C PHE A 118 3.57 6.03 1.12
N ALA A 119 2.95 4.92 0.69
CA ALA A 119 1.51 4.87 0.51
C ALA A 119 0.76 5.15 1.82
N ARG A 120 1.19 4.51 2.92
CA ARG A 120 0.61 4.72 4.25
C ARG A 120 0.73 6.18 4.72
N ARG A 121 1.88 6.83 4.51
CA ARG A 121 2.06 8.26 4.81
C ARG A 121 1.10 9.14 4.01
N ARG A 122 0.95 8.86 2.71
CA ARG A 122 0.09 9.65 1.82
C ARG A 122 -1.39 9.58 2.21
N VAL A 123 -1.83 8.48 2.84
CA VAL A 123 -3.19 8.34 3.39
C VAL A 123 -3.28 8.64 4.89
N GLY A 124 -2.20 9.18 5.51
CA GLY A 124 -2.19 9.63 6.90
C GLY A 124 -2.07 8.53 7.97
N LEU A 125 -1.64 7.32 7.60
CA LEU A 125 -1.53 6.17 8.52
C LEU A 125 -0.13 5.98 9.12
N SER A 126 0.88 6.62 8.53
CA SER A 126 2.27 6.57 8.98
C SER A 126 2.79 7.98 9.21
N PRO A 127 3.66 8.20 10.20
CA PRO A 127 4.26 9.51 10.45
C PRO A 127 5.19 9.90 9.29
N SER A 128 5.24 11.19 8.99
CA SER A 128 6.21 11.72 8.03
C SER A 128 7.60 11.76 8.66
N PRO A 129 8.68 11.48 7.92
CA PRO A 129 10.04 11.41 8.47
C PRO A 129 10.60 12.76 8.95
N HIS A 130 9.86 13.86 8.81
CA HIS A 130 10.31 15.23 9.14
C HIS A 130 9.32 15.95 10.08
N SER A 131 8.50 15.19 10.82
CA SER A 131 7.57 15.72 11.81
C SER A 131 8.23 15.92 13.17
#